data_AF-A0A445EGS5-F1
#
_entry.id   AF-A0A445EGS5-F1
#
_cell.length_a   1.000
_cell.length_b   1.000
_cell.length_c   1.000
_cell.angle_alpha   90.00
_cell.angle_beta   90.00
_cell.angle_gamma   90.00
#
_symmetry.space_group_name_H-M   'P 1'
#
loop_
_entity.id
_entity.type
_entity.pdbx_description
1 polymer ?
#
loop_
_entity_poly.entity_id
_entity_poly.type
_entity_poly.pdbx_seq_one_letter_code
_entity_poly.pdbx_strand_id
1 'polypeptide(L)'
;MGFLCCYSLNVLNVWDVKQILDQYILKRWTREAREMIVHDSDEKVVQSDTRVDAITRYKNICSKAIKLATQSSNFEVTSNFVEQVIDEAYKKVDSFCRHNQDDDVSNILNAKEIVNSCSDGDALERLLENVKGLKKKEG
;
A
#
# COMPACT_ATOMS: atom_id res chain seq x y z
N MET A 1 16.16 -12.42 -6.19
CA MET A 1 15.96 -13.83 -5.84
C MET A 1 14.58 -14.21 -6.32
N GLY A 2 14.49 -14.75 -7.53
CA GLY A 2 13.28 -15.44 -7.98
C GLY A 2 13.51 -16.92 -7.70
N PHE A 3 12.85 -17.47 -6.70
CA PHE A 3 12.93 -18.91 -6.45
C PHE A 3 11.91 -19.59 -7.36
N LEU A 4 12.36 -20.59 -8.12
CA LEU A 4 11.44 -21.47 -8.85
C LEU A 4 10.50 -22.12 -7.82
N CYS A 5 9.22 -22.27 -8.17
CA CYS A 5 8.30 -22.99 -7.31
C CYS A 5 8.73 -24.45 -7.19
N CYS A 6 8.33 -25.10 -6.10
CA CYS A 6 8.62 -26.51 -5.85
C CYS A 6 8.19 -27.43 -7.01
N TYR A 7 7.08 -27.09 -7.68
CA TYR A 7 6.60 -27.84 -8.84
C TYR A 7 7.59 -27.80 -10.01
N SER A 8 8.08 -26.61 -10.37
CA SER A 8 9.06 -26.46 -11.45
C SER A 8 10.38 -27.15 -11.13
N LEU A 9 10.83 -27.10 -9.86
CA LEU A 9 12.03 -27.81 -9.41
C LEU A 9 11.87 -29.33 -9.51
N ASN A 10 10.70 -29.86 -9.12
CA ASN A 10 10.42 -31.30 -9.23
C ASN A 10 10.38 -31.77 -10.69
N VAL A 11 9.74 -31.00 -11.58
CA VAL A 11 9.73 -31.33 -13.02
C VAL A 11 11.14 -31.32 -13.58
N LEU A 12 11.95 -30.30 -13.27
CA LEU A 12 13.36 -30.24 -13.70
C LEU A 12 14.18 -31.44 -13.19
N ASN A 13 13.96 -31.83 -11.94
CA ASN A 13 14.64 -32.96 -11.31
C ASN A 13 14.23 -34.31 -11.92
N VAL A 14 12.94 -34.50 -12.23
CA VAL A 14 12.44 -35.71 -12.91
C VAL A 14 13.02 -35.84 -14.32
N TRP A 15 13.30 -34.73 -14.97
CA TRP A 15 13.87 -34.68 -16.32
C TRP A 15 15.41 -34.71 -16.33
N ASP A 16 16.06 -34.91 -15.16
CA ASP A 16 17.51 -34.87 -14.94
C ASP A 16 18.22 -33.66 -15.59
N VAL A 17 17.53 -32.51 -15.63
CA VAL A 17 18.09 -31.27 -16.18
C VAL A 17 19.02 -30.67 -15.14
N LYS A 18 20.29 -31.09 -15.17
CA LYS A 18 21.33 -30.65 -14.23
C LYS A 18 21.76 -29.20 -14.45
N GLN A 19 21.64 -28.70 -15.68
CA GLN A 19 21.90 -27.32 -16.03
C GLN A 19 20.90 -26.82 -17.07
N ILE A 20 20.33 -25.65 -16.81
CA ILE A 20 19.50 -24.93 -17.78
C ILE A 20 20.46 -24.14 -18.66
N LEU A 21 20.46 -24.40 -19.98
CA LEU A 21 21.25 -23.62 -20.93
C LEU A 21 20.82 -22.15 -20.90
N ASP A 22 21.79 -21.24 -21.01
CA ASP A 22 21.57 -19.78 -20.92
C ASP A 22 20.48 -19.27 -21.88
N GLN A 23 20.33 -19.91 -23.05
CA GLN A 23 19.28 -19.59 -24.03
C GLN A 23 17.84 -19.74 -23.52
N TYR A 24 17.62 -20.56 -22.48
CA TYR A 24 16.31 -20.76 -21.84
C TYR A 24 16.11 -19.89 -20.60
N ILE A 25 17.17 -19.23 -20.12
CA ILE A 25 17.07 -18.26 -19.02
C ILE A 25 16.56 -16.94 -19.61
N LEU A 26 15.24 -16.82 -19.66
CA LEU A 26 14.61 -15.57 -20.14
C LEU A 26 15.04 -14.40 -19.25
N LYS A 27 15.32 -13.25 -19.87
CA LYS A 27 15.78 -12.02 -19.20
C LYS A 27 14.97 -11.64 -17.96
N ARG A 28 13.65 -11.93 -17.94
CA ARG A 28 12.76 -11.66 -16.80
C ARG A 28 13.14 -12.43 -15.51
N TRP A 29 13.82 -13.56 -15.64
CA TRP A 29 14.24 -14.41 -14.52
C TRP A 29 15.70 -14.20 -14.10
N THR A 30 16.45 -13.30 -14.76
CA THR A 30 17.83 -13.00 -14.40
C THR A 30 17.92 -11.96 -13.29
N ARG A 31 19.10 -11.86 -12.66
CA ARG A 31 19.36 -10.81 -11.67
C ARG A 31 19.24 -9.42 -12.29
N GLU A 32 19.65 -9.27 -13.56
CA GLU A 32 19.57 -7.99 -14.27
C GLU A 32 18.13 -7.50 -14.42
N ALA A 33 17.12 -8.38 -14.54
CA ALA A 33 15.71 -7.95 -14.54
C ALA A 33 15.28 -7.27 -13.22
N ARG A 34 15.92 -7.58 -12.08
CA ARG A 34 15.63 -6.88 -10.82
C ARG A 34 16.29 -5.51 -10.76
N GLU A 35 17.43 -5.36 -11.42
CA GLU A 35 18.19 -4.11 -11.48
C GLU A 35 17.65 -3.19 -12.59
N MET A 36 17.12 -3.75 -13.69
CA MET A 36 16.52 -3.05 -14.82
C MET A 36 15.12 -2.49 -14.54
N ILE A 37 14.41 -2.98 -13.51
CA ILE A 37 13.15 -2.37 -13.03
C ILE A 37 13.39 -0.95 -12.45
N VAL A 38 14.64 -0.50 -12.28
CA VAL A 38 14.97 0.87 -11.86
C VAL A 38 15.25 1.81 -13.05
N HIS A 39 15.36 1.30 -14.28
CA HIS A 39 15.56 2.14 -15.46
C HIS A 39 14.79 1.57 -16.65
N ASP A 40 13.47 1.78 -16.65
CA ASP A 40 12.76 1.90 -17.92
C ASP A 40 11.98 3.22 -17.92
N SER A 41 12.48 4.09 -18.77
CA SER A 41 11.78 5.08 -19.57
C SER A 41 10.29 4.81 -19.78
N ASP A 42 9.48 5.04 -18.77
CA ASP A 42 8.16 5.65 -18.93
C ASP A 42 7.68 6.17 -17.58
N GLU A 43 7.11 7.35 -17.65
CA GLU A 43 6.84 8.29 -16.58
C GLU A 43 5.71 7.80 -15.65
N LYS A 44 5.97 6.74 -14.87
CA LYS A 44 5.06 6.27 -13.81
C LYS A 44 5.75 5.87 -12.50
N VAL A 45 6.89 6.48 -12.22
CA VAL A 45 7.64 6.38 -10.95
C VAL A 45 6.83 6.90 -9.74
N VAL A 46 5.71 7.59 -9.95
CA VAL A 46 5.00 8.29 -8.85
C VAL A 46 4.08 7.39 -8.02
N GLN A 47 3.66 6.20 -8.49
CA GLN A 47 2.69 5.36 -7.76
C GLN A 47 3.26 4.08 -7.14
N SER A 48 4.46 3.65 -7.55
CA SER A 48 5.15 2.52 -6.92
C SER A 48 5.67 2.88 -5.53
N ASP A 49 6.12 4.12 -5.33
CA ASP A 49 6.79 4.54 -4.10
C ASP A 49 5.83 4.51 -2.90
N THR A 50 4.62 5.04 -3.03
CA THR A 50 3.64 5.09 -1.92
C THR A 50 3.17 3.71 -1.45
N ARG A 51 2.96 2.76 -2.37
CA ARG A 51 2.49 1.41 -2.02
C ARG A 51 3.63 0.55 -1.46
N VAL A 52 4.83 0.68 -2.02
CA VAL A 52 6.04 0.01 -1.51
C VAL A 52 6.37 0.54 -0.12
N ASP A 53 6.20 1.84 0.11
CA ASP A 53 6.40 2.49 1.40
C ASP A 53 5.41 2.00 2.46
N ALA A 54 4.11 1.92 2.15
CA ALA A 54 3.10 1.41 3.10
C ALA A 54 3.38 -0.05 3.53
N ILE A 55 3.73 -0.92 2.57
CA ILE A 55 4.08 -2.32 2.86
C ILE A 55 5.34 -2.41 3.71
N THR A 56 6.33 -1.55 3.43
CA THR A 56 7.60 -1.52 4.18
C THR A 56 7.38 -1.02 5.61
N ARG A 57 6.59 0.04 5.80
CA ARG A 57 6.19 0.55 7.12
C ARG A 57 5.46 -0.53 7.93
N TYR A 58 4.48 -1.19 7.33
CA TYR A 58 3.76 -2.30 7.97
C TYR A 58 4.72 -3.42 8.43
N LYS A 59 5.58 -3.91 7.54
CA LYS A 59 6.55 -4.97 7.86
C LYS A 59 7.47 -4.58 9.01
N ASN A 60 7.95 -3.34 9.03
CA ASN A 60 8.83 -2.85 10.08
C ASN A 60 8.11 -2.81 11.45
N ILE A 61 6.87 -2.33 11.48
CA ILE A 61 6.05 -2.28 12.70
C ILE A 61 5.81 -3.71 13.22
N CYS A 62 5.37 -4.63 12.37
CA CYS A 62 5.16 -6.03 12.76
C CYS A 62 6.43 -6.67 13.30
N SER A 63 7.57 -6.47 12.65
CA SER A 63 8.86 -7.00 13.10
C SER A 63 9.22 -6.51 14.50
N LYS A 64 9.03 -5.22 14.79
CA LYS A 64 9.27 -4.65 16.12
C LYS A 64 8.29 -5.21 17.17
N ALA A 65 7.01 -5.28 16.84
CA ALA A 65 5.99 -5.81 17.74
C ALA A 65 6.24 -7.29 18.10
N ILE A 66 6.59 -8.11 17.12
CA ILE A 66 6.93 -9.53 17.34
C ILE A 66 8.14 -9.67 18.26
N LYS A 67 9.20 -8.88 18.04
CA LYS A 67 10.39 -8.90 18.91
C LYS A 67 10.05 -8.51 20.34
N LEU A 68 9.26 -7.45 20.51
CA LEU A 68 8.82 -6.99 21.82
C LEU A 68 7.99 -8.05 22.53
N ALA A 69 7.00 -8.63 21.85
CA ALA A 69 6.16 -9.71 22.39
C ALA A 69 6.97 -10.95 22.78
N THR A 70 7.95 -11.32 21.95
CA THR A 70 8.85 -12.44 22.25
C THR A 70 9.64 -12.18 23.54
N GLN A 71 10.14 -10.95 23.72
CA GLN A 71 10.88 -10.57 24.93
C GLN A 71 9.98 -10.50 26.17
N SER A 72 8.78 -9.94 26.05
CA SER A 72 7.86 -9.75 27.17
C SER A 72 7.16 -11.04 27.61
N SER A 73 7.03 -12.03 26.72
CA SER A 73 6.42 -13.33 27.03
C SER A 73 7.15 -14.13 28.12
N ASN A 74 8.41 -13.78 28.41
CA ASN A 74 9.21 -14.46 29.42
C ASN A 74 8.80 -14.10 30.86
N PHE A 75 8.12 -12.97 31.09
CA PHE A 75 7.67 -12.56 32.41
C PHE A 75 6.27 -11.95 32.38
N GLU A 76 5.40 -12.39 33.29
CA GLU A 76 4.00 -11.94 33.37
C GLU A 76 3.86 -10.43 33.53
N VAL A 77 4.67 -9.83 34.40
CA VAL A 77 4.68 -8.38 34.65
C VAL A 77 5.02 -7.60 33.36
N THR A 78 5.99 -8.09 32.57
CA THR A 78 6.34 -7.43 31.31
C THR A 78 5.31 -7.65 30.21
N SER A 79 4.62 -8.80 30.22
CA SER A 79 3.53 -9.07 29.27
C SER A 79 2.36 -8.11 29.50
N ASN A 80 1.90 -7.98 30.74
CA ASN A 80 0.79 -7.09 31.11
C ASN A 80 1.11 -5.61 30.80
N PHE A 81 2.36 -5.19 31.04
CA PHE A 81 2.81 -3.84 30.67
C PHE A 81 2.75 -3.62 29.16
N VAL A 82 3.25 -4.57 28.35
CA VAL A 82 3.23 -4.46 26.89
C VAL A 82 1.79 -4.44 26.35
N GLU A 83 0.88 -5.24 26.91
CA GLU A 83 -0.54 -5.22 26.55
C GLU A 83 -1.18 -3.84 26.82
N GLN A 84 -0.92 -3.24 27.99
CA GLN A 84 -1.42 -1.90 28.30
C GLN A 84 -0.89 -0.85 27.30
N VAL A 85 0.40 -0.90 26.97
CA VAL A 85 1.00 0.02 25.98
C VAL A 85 0.38 -0.16 24.59
N ILE A 86 0.09 -1.40 24.19
CA ILE A 86 -0.57 -1.69 22.92
C ILE A 86 -1.99 -1.11 22.90
N ASP A 87 -2.78 -1.28 23.97
CA ASP A 87 -4.12 -0.72 24.08
C ASP A 87 -4.13 0.82 24.04
N GLU A 88 -3.19 1.45 24.73
CA GLU A 88 -3.00 2.90 24.66
C GLU A 88 -2.63 3.37 23.25
N ALA A 89 -1.74 2.64 22.57
CA ALA A 89 -1.37 2.94 21.20
C ALA A 89 -2.58 2.84 20.26
N TYR A 90 -3.43 1.82 20.40
CA TYR A 90 -4.66 1.69 19.61
C TYR A 90 -5.61 2.86 19.83
N LYS A 91 -5.88 3.24 21.08
CA LYS A 91 -6.71 4.41 21.40
C LYS A 91 -6.17 5.68 20.77
N LYS A 92 -4.86 5.87 20.83
CA LYS A 92 -4.19 7.04 20.25
C LYS A 92 -4.32 7.06 18.73
N VAL A 93 -4.11 5.93 18.05
CA VAL A 93 -4.31 5.82 16.60
C VAL A 93 -5.76 6.12 16.21
N ASP A 94 -6.73 5.57 16.94
CA ASP A 94 -8.16 5.80 16.68
C ASP A 94 -8.52 7.30 16.84
N SER A 95 -7.97 7.95 17.87
CA SER A 95 -8.17 9.39 18.08
C SER A 95 -7.60 10.25 16.95
N PHE A 96 -6.43 9.89 16.40
CA PHE A 96 -5.86 10.57 15.24
C PHE A 96 -6.72 10.37 14.00
N CYS A 97 -7.24 9.15 13.77
CA CYS A 97 -8.10 8.87 12.62
C CYS A 97 -9.41 9.68 12.66
N ARG A 98 -9.98 9.92 13.84
CA ARG A 98 -11.20 10.72 14.01
C ARG A 98 -10.95 12.21 13.77
N HIS A 99 -9.88 12.78 14.31
CA HIS A 99 -9.56 14.21 14.09
C HIS A 99 -9.32 14.55 12.61
N ASN A 100 -8.62 13.68 11.85
CA ASN A 100 -8.42 13.93 10.42
C ASN A 100 -9.73 13.92 9.61
N GLN A 101 -10.77 13.18 10.04
CA GLN A 101 -12.08 13.20 9.39
C GLN A 101 -12.87 14.47 9.73
N ASP A 102 -12.82 14.93 10.99
CA ASP A 102 -13.51 16.15 11.43
C ASP A 102 -12.90 17.41 10.81
N ASP A 103 -11.58 17.43 10.59
CA ASP A 103 -10.87 18.51 9.90
C ASP A 103 -11.25 18.54 8.40
N ASP A 104 -11.33 17.40 7.73
CA ASP A 104 -11.78 17.31 6.33
C ASP A 104 -13.25 17.76 6.18
N VAL A 105 -14.14 17.34 7.08
CA VAL A 105 -15.56 17.75 7.08
C VAL A 105 -15.71 19.24 7.36
N SER A 106 -14.96 19.79 8.31
CA SER A 106 -14.95 21.23 8.62
C SER A 106 -14.41 22.06 7.46
N ASN A 107 -13.37 21.57 6.78
CA ASN A 107 -12.82 22.21 5.57
C ASN A 107 -13.81 22.18 4.40
N ILE A 108 -14.56 21.09 4.22
CA ILE A 108 -15.62 20.99 3.20
C ILE A 108 -16.78 21.95 3.52
N LEU A 109 -17.19 22.05 4.78
CA LEU A 109 -18.26 22.97 5.21
C LEU A 109 -17.84 24.42 5.00
N ASN A 110 -16.63 24.80 5.41
CA ASN A 110 -16.09 26.14 5.17
C ASN A 110 -15.97 26.47 3.67
N ALA A 111 -15.50 25.52 2.86
CA ALA A 111 -15.45 25.70 1.40
C ALA A 111 -16.86 25.89 0.79
N LYS A 112 -17.86 25.17 1.30
CA LYS A 112 -19.26 25.31 0.88
C LYS A 112 -19.86 26.65 1.31
N GLU A 113 -19.49 27.16 2.48
CA GLU A 113 -19.91 28.49 2.97
C GLU A 113 -19.30 29.63 2.14
N ILE A 114 -18.03 29.50 1.77
CA ILE A 114 -17.34 30.43 0.85
C ILE A 114 -18.02 30.43 -0.51
N VAL A 115 -18.32 29.27 -1.08
CA VAL A 115 -19.03 29.15 -2.37
C VAL A 115 -20.45 29.71 -2.28
N ASN A 116 -21.15 29.50 -1.18
CA ASN A 116 -22.50 30.01 -0.97
C ASN A 116 -22.54 31.54 -0.75
N SER A 117 -21.41 32.15 -0.37
CA SER A 117 -21.24 33.61 -0.28
C SER A 117 -20.95 34.28 -1.64
N CYS A 118 -20.53 33.50 -2.64
CA CYS A 118 -20.38 33.95 -4.03
C CYS A 118 -21.67 33.64 -4.80
N SER A 119 -22.56 34.63 -4.90
CA SER A 119 -23.78 34.53 -5.70
C SER A 119 -23.47 34.39 -7.19
N ASP A 120 -23.53 33.15 -7.70
CA ASP A 120 -24.30 32.82 -8.92
C ASP A 120 -24.62 31.30 -8.94
N GLY A 121 -25.82 30.95 -8.47
CA GLY A 121 -26.25 29.56 -8.24
C GLY A 121 -26.37 28.70 -9.51
N ASP A 122 -26.38 29.32 -10.69
CA ASP A 122 -26.55 28.66 -11.99
C ASP A 122 -25.31 27.88 -12.46
N ALA A 123 -24.12 28.22 -11.97
CA ALA A 123 -22.88 27.56 -12.40
C ALA A 123 -22.72 26.14 -11.79
N LEU A 124 -23.27 25.91 -10.60
CA LEU A 124 -23.13 24.65 -9.86
C LEU A 124 -23.99 23.53 -10.48
N GLU A 125 -25.20 23.87 -10.94
CA GLU A 125 -26.13 22.90 -11.51
C GLU A 125 -25.61 22.37 -12.86
N ARG A 126 -24.99 23.24 -13.66
CA ARG A 126 -24.35 22.88 -14.95
C ARG A 126 -23.11 21.99 -14.77
N LEU A 127 -22.34 22.16 -13.69
CA LEU A 127 -21.19 21.30 -13.40
C LEU A 127 -21.60 19.93 -12.87
N LEU A 128 -22.66 19.85 -12.06
CA LEU A 128 -23.18 18.58 -11.54
C LEU A 128 -23.91 17.75 -12.61
N GLU A 129 -24.55 18.38 -13.60
CA GLU A 129 -25.13 17.69 -14.76
C GLU A 129 -24.06 17.06 -15.67
N ASN A 130 -22.92 17.75 -15.88
CA ASN A 130 -21.82 17.24 -16.69
C ASN A 130 -21.12 16.03 -16.07
N VAL A 131 -21.15 15.90 -14.73
CA VAL A 131 -20.58 14.74 -14.02
C VAL A 131 -21.50 13.51 -14.09
N LYS A 132 -22.82 13.70 -14.22
CA LYS A 132 -23.78 12.58 -14.36
C LYS A 132 -23.90 12.05 -15.80
N GLY A 133 -23.41 12.76 -16.81
CA GLY A 133 -23.59 12.45 -18.24
C GLY A 133 -22.57 11.52 -18.91
N LEU A 134 -21.48 11.11 -18.25
CA LEU A 134 -20.49 10.19 -18.85
C LEU A 134 -20.93 8.72 -18.73
N LYS A 135 -22.06 8.39 -19.35
CA LYS A 135 -22.48 7.00 -19.58
C LYS A 135 -22.35 6.63 -21.06
N LYS A 136 -21.41 5.70 -21.27
CA LYS A 136 -21.39 4.61 -22.27
C LYS A 136 -20.76 4.86 -23.65
N LYS A 137 -19.78 3.98 -23.91
CA LYS A 137 -19.28 3.48 -25.21
C LYS A 137 -20.34 3.39 -26.30
N GLU A 138 -19.91 3.62 -27.55
CA GLU A 138 -20.05 2.81 -28.78
C GLU A 138 -19.79 3.75 -29.99
N GLY A 139 -19.10 3.38 -31.08
CA GLY A 139 -18.45 2.14 -31.50
C GLY A 139 -17.29 2.44 -32.45
#